data_AF-A0A970FSS0-F1
#
_entry.id   AF-A0A970FSS0-F1
#
_cell.length_a   1.000
_cell.length_b   1.000
_cell.length_c   1.000
_cell.angle_alpha   90.00
_cell.angle_beta   90.00
_cell.angle_gamma   90.00
#
_symmetry.space_group_name_H-M   'P 1'
#
loop_
_entity.id
_entity.type
_entity.pdbx_description
1 polymer ?
#
loop_
_entity_poly.entity_id
_entity_poly.type
_entity_poly.pdbx_seq_one_letter_code
_entity_poly.pdbx_strand_id
1 'polypeptide(L)'
;YLLLLETGVRLTTTPPQNLYLAIGYALAAIRIALSLFPQNRWLDNKPAVRWGIWRNVPFLLLGLVVAVFYFRHAATVMHLQWVWLTITLSFAFYLPVVLWVHKERRLGMLMLPKSCAYLWILYMFERVFA
;
A
#
# COMPACT_ATOMS: atom_id res chain seq x y z
N TYR A 1 1.78 -1.65 -4.92
CA TYR A 1 1.60 -2.76 -3.95
C TYR A 1 1.31 -4.08 -4.62
N LEU A 2 0.30 -4.23 -5.48
CA LEU A 2 0.10 -5.48 -6.24
C LEU A 2 1.33 -5.87 -7.06
N LEU A 3 1.87 -4.94 -7.86
CA LEU A 3 3.12 -5.17 -8.60
C LEU A 3 4.28 -5.56 -7.68
N LEU A 4 4.38 -4.90 -6.52
CA LEU A 4 5.37 -5.21 -5.50
C LEU A 4 5.21 -6.65 -5.01
N LEU A 5 3.99 -7.07 -4.71
CA LEU A 5 3.69 -8.44 -4.31
C LEU A 5 4.02 -9.47 -5.40
N GLU A 6 3.67 -9.18 -6.66
CA GLU A 6 4.04 -10.03 -7.80
C GLU A 6 5.55 -10.15 -7.96
N THR A 7 6.27 -9.03 -7.92
CA THR A 7 7.73 -9.04 -8.01
C THR A 7 8.36 -9.78 -6.84
N GLY A 8 7.84 -9.61 -5.62
CA GLY A 8 8.29 -10.31 -4.44
C GLY A 8 8.11 -11.82 -4.59
N VAL A 9 6.93 -12.26 -5.01
CA VAL A 9 6.63 -13.67 -5.27
C VAL A 9 7.55 -14.26 -6.34
N ARG A 10 7.84 -13.53 -7.42
CA ARG A 10 8.78 -13.99 -8.46
C ARG A 10 10.21 -14.13 -7.94
N LEU A 11 10.62 -13.31 -6.98
CA LEU A 11 11.95 -13.33 -6.38
C LEU A 11 12.10 -14.38 -5.26
N THR A 12 11.00 -14.75 -4.61
CA THR A 12 11.01 -15.70 -3.48
C THR A 12 10.13 -16.89 -3.82
N THR A 13 10.72 -17.96 -4.34
CA THR A 13 10.02 -19.18 -4.80
C THR A 13 9.54 -20.08 -3.65
N THR A 14 9.00 -19.50 -2.58
CA THR A 14 8.59 -20.19 -1.36
C THR A 14 7.05 -20.32 -1.27
N PRO A 15 6.48 -21.53 -1.13
CA PRO A 15 5.05 -21.69 -0.84
C PRO A 15 4.71 -21.14 0.57
N PRO A 16 3.52 -20.54 0.81
CA PRO A 16 2.32 -20.42 -0.03
C PRO A 16 2.15 -19.03 -0.68
N GLN A 17 3.01 -18.70 -1.65
CA GLN A 17 2.95 -17.47 -2.47
C GLN A 17 1.59 -17.18 -3.15
N ASN A 18 0.86 -18.20 -3.61
CA ASN A 18 -0.43 -18.03 -4.31
C ASN A 18 -1.52 -17.44 -3.41
N LEU A 19 -1.46 -17.71 -2.10
CA LEU A 19 -2.43 -17.18 -1.13
C LEU A 19 -2.27 -15.66 -0.99
N TYR A 20 -1.03 -15.17 -0.89
CA TYR A 20 -0.75 -13.75 -0.79
C TYR A 20 -1.26 -12.99 -2.02
N LEU A 21 -1.02 -13.52 -3.22
CA LEU A 21 -1.53 -12.95 -4.47
C LEU A 21 -3.05 -12.94 -4.49
N ALA A 22 -3.71 -14.05 -4.17
CA ALA A 22 -5.17 -14.13 -4.14
C ALA A 22 -5.78 -13.10 -3.18
N ILE A 23 -5.25 -12.99 -1.96
CA ILE A 23 -5.68 -11.98 -0.97
C ILE A 23 -5.42 -10.57 -1.52
N GLY A 24 -4.25 -10.33 -2.11
CA GLY A 24 -3.88 -9.05 -2.69
C GLY A 24 -4.85 -8.60 -3.78
N TYR A 25 -5.13 -9.46 -4.76
CA TYR A 25 -6.07 -9.16 -5.84
C TYR A 25 -7.51 -9.00 -5.32
N ALA A 26 -7.94 -9.82 -4.36
CA ALA A 26 -9.25 -9.67 -3.74
C ALA A 26 -9.41 -8.31 -3.07
N LEU A 27 -8.42 -7.87 -2.28
CA LEU A 27 -8.43 -6.54 -1.64
C LEU A 27 -8.42 -5.40 -2.66
N ALA A 28 -7.69 -5.56 -3.76
CA ALA A 28 -7.68 -4.57 -4.84
C ALA A 28 -9.03 -4.51 -5.57
N ALA A 29 -9.66 -5.66 -5.86
CA ALA A 29 -10.99 -5.73 -6.46
C ALA A 29 -12.04 -5.08 -5.55
N ILE A 30 -12.01 -5.37 -4.24
CA ILE A 30 -12.87 -4.72 -3.24
C ILE A 30 -12.67 -3.21 -3.26
N ARG A 31 -11.43 -2.73 -3.31
CA ARG A 31 -11.14 -1.28 -3.41
C ARG A 31 -11.76 -0.67 -4.67
N ILE A 32 -11.61 -1.31 -5.82
CA ILE A 32 -12.18 -0.82 -7.09
C ILE A 32 -13.70 -0.80 -6.99
N ALA A 33 -14.33 -1.88 -6.55
CA ALA A 33 -15.78 -1.97 -6.36
C ALA A 33 -16.28 -0.84 -5.43
N LEU A 34 -15.67 -0.67 -4.26
CA LEU A 34 -16.01 0.41 -3.33
C LEU A 34 -15.83 1.81 -3.94
N SER A 35 -14.93 1.97 -4.92
CA SER A 35 -14.66 3.24 -5.62
C SER A 35 -15.68 3.58 -6.71
N LEU A 36 -16.35 2.56 -7.27
CA LEU A 36 -17.33 2.71 -8.35
C LEU A 36 -18.72 3.10 -7.82
N PHE A 37 -18.97 2.91 -6.53
CA PHE A 37 -20.25 3.28 -5.92
C PHE A 37 -20.53 4.79 -6.06
N PRO A 38 -21.72 5.19 -6.54
CA PRO A 38 -22.08 6.60 -6.74
C PRO A 38 -22.11 7.41 -5.44
N GLN A 39 -22.22 6.73 -4.30
CA GLN A 39 -22.22 7.33 -2.95
C GLN A 39 -20.88 7.98 -2.58
N ASN A 40 -19.81 7.72 -3.34
CA ASN A 40 -18.53 8.44 -3.16
C ASN A 40 -18.66 9.94 -3.43
N ARG A 41 -19.65 10.37 -4.22
CA ARG A 41 -19.89 11.79 -4.57
C ARG A 41 -18.61 12.50 -5.01
N TRP A 42 -17.90 11.87 -5.93
CA TRP A 42 -16.59 12.31 -6.42
C TRP A 42 -16.59 13.71 -7.02
N LEU A 43 -17.71 14.11 -7.64
CA LEU A 43 -17.87 15.40 -8.31
C LEU A 43 -18.45 16.50 -7.40
N ASP A 44 -18.79 16.18 -6.14
CA ASP A 44 -19.27 17.17 -5.19
C ASP A 44 -18.11 17.88 -4.49
N ASN A 45 -18.30 19.17 -4.16
CA ASN A 45 -17.36 19.96 -3.36
C ASN A 45 -17.16 19.42 -1.92
N LYS A 46 -18.04 18.54 -1.44
CA LYS A 46 -17.95 17.88 -0.12
C LYS A 46 -18.14 16.37 -0.27
N PRO A 47 -17.10 15.63 -0.69
CA PRO A 47 -17.17 14.19 -0.84
C PRO A 47 -17.42 13.50 0.52
N ALA A 48 -18.06 12.34 0.47
CA ALA A 48 -18.48 11.62 1.68
C ALA A 48 -17.27 11.03 2.44
N VAL A 49 -16.91 11.66 3.57
CA VAL A 49 -15.78 11.24 4.43
C VAL A 49 -15.83 9.76 4.80
N ARG A 50 -17.02 9.24 5.15
CA ARG A 50 -17.20 7.83 5.53
C ARG A 50 -16.80 6.88 4.41
N TRP A 51 -17.22 7.15 3.17
CA TRP A 51 -16.87 6.33 2.01
C TRP A 51 -15.38 6.42 1.66
N GLY A 52 -14.76 7.58 1.89
CA GLY A 52 -13.31 7.74 1.81
C GLY A 52 -12.57 6.77 2.75
N ILE A 53 -12.99 6.67 4.01
CA ILE A 53 -12.40 5.73 4.98
C ILE A 53 -12.62 4.28 4.52
N TRP A 54 -13.85 3.91 4.17
CA TRP A 54 -14.18 2.54 3.73
C TRP A 54 -13.33 2.03 2.58
N ARG A 55 -13.01 2.88 1.61
CA ARG A 55 -12.17 2.52 0.45
C ARG A 55 -10.69 2.44 0.78
N ASN A 56 -10.27 3.14 1.82
CA ASN A 56 -8.87 3.16 2.26
C ASN A 56 -8.52 1.99 3.17
N VAL A 57 -9.52 1.34 3.81
CA VAL A 57 -9.30 0.12 4.61
C VAL A 57 -8.76 -1.04 3.77
N PRO A 58 -9.36 -1.45 2.63
CA PRO A 58 -8.79 -2.50 1.78
C PRO A 58 -7.39 -2.17 1.28
N PHE A 59 -7.10 -0.89 1.03
CA PHE A 59 -5.78 -0.44 0.63
C PHE A 59 -4.74 -0.56 1.75
N LEU A 60 -5.12 -0.21 2.98
CA LEU A 60 -4.29 -0.39 4.17
C LEU A 60 -3.99 -1.88 4.40
N LEU A 61 -5.01 -2.73 4.30
CA LEU A 61 -4.86 -4.18 4.42
C LEU A 61 -3.95 -4.76 3.34
N LEU A 62 -4.12 -4.33 2.08
CA LEU A 62 -3.22 -4.74 0.98
C LEU A 62 -1.77 -4.37 1.29
N GLY A 63 -1.58 -3.14 1.79
CA GLY A 63 -0.30 -2.67 2.29
C GLY A 63 0.34 -3.53 3.36
N LEU A 64 -0.45 -3.88 4.37
CA LEU A 64 -0.03 -4.75 5.48
C LEU A 64 0.37 -6.14 4.97
N VAL A 65 -0.42 -6.73 4.06
CA VAL A 65 -0.12 -8.03 3.44
C VAL A 65 1.23 -7.99 2.74
N VAL A 66 1.51 -6.93 1.96
CA VAL A 66 2.81 -6.76 1.31
C VAL A 66 3.92 -6.55 2.35
N ALA A 67 3.72 -5.73 3.37
CA ALA A 67 4.72 -5.52 4.43
C ALA A 67 5.09 -6.83 5.14
N VAL A 68 4.09 -7.62 5.53
CA VAL A 68 4.29 -8.93 6.19
C VAL A 68 4.99 -9.92 5.26
N PHE A 69 4.63 -9.93 3.97
CA PHE A 69 5.29 -10.77 2.98
C PHE A 69 6.79 -10.45 2.90
N TYR A 70 7.15 -9.18 2.75
CA TYR A 70 8.56 -8.76 2.67
C TYR A 70 9.29 -8.92 4.01
N PHE A 71 8.61 -8.77 5.14
CA PHE A 71 9.22 -9.00 6.45
C PHE A 71 9.64 -10.46 6.62
N ARG A 72 8.78 -11.41 6.22
CA ARG A 72 9.09 -12.84 6.28
C ARG A 72 10.21 -13.27 5.35
N HIS A 73 10.37 -12.58 4.23
CA HIS A 73 11.42 -12.85 3.25
C HIS A 73 12.57 -11.84 3.33
N ALA A 74 12.65 -11.03 4.39
CA ALA A 74 13.69 -10.01 4.54
C ALA A 74 15.09 -10.64 4.63
N ALA A 75 15.18 -11.82 5.24
CA ALA A 75 16.45 -12.54 5.41
C ALA A 75 16.92 -13.25 4.14
N THR A 76 16.05 -13.46 3.13
CA THR A 76 16.41 -14.24 1.93
C THR A 76 17.06 -13.39 0.84
N VAL A 77 16.84 -12.06 0.83
CA VAL A 77 17.43 -11.18 -0.18
C VAL A 77 17.95 -9.89 0.48
N MET A 78 19.28 -9.73 0.50
CA MET A 78 20.01 -8.68 1.22
C MET A 78 19.55 -7.24 0.91
N HIS A 79 18.98 -7.00 -0.27
CA HIS A 79 18.47 -5.68 -0.68
C HIS A 79 16.97 -5.48 -0.43
N LEU A 80 16.20 -6.55 -0.19
CA LEU A 80 14.75 -6.47 0.09
C LEU A 80 14.45 -6.31 1.59
N GLN A 81 15.44 -6.53 2.47
CA GLN A 81 15.26 -6.47 3.92
C GLN A 81 14.73 -5.12 4.44
N TRP A 82 14.95 -4.04 3.70
CA TRP A 82 14.48 -2.70 4.07
C TRP A 82 13.10 -2.36 3.49
N VAL A 83 12.61 -3.13 2.52
CA VAL A 83 11.36 -2.85 1.81
C VAL A 83 10.16 -2.89 2.76
N TRP A 84 10.09 -3.86 3.67
CA TRP A 84 8.99 -3.94 4.65
C TRP A 84 8.98 -2.73 5.59
N LEU A 85 10.15 -2.23 6.00
CA LEU A 85 10.28 -1.04 6.85
C LEU A 85 9.79 0.19 6.10
N THR A 86 10.20 0.37 4.84
CA THR A 86 9.77 1.49 3.99
C THR A 86 8.27 1.48 3.74
N ILE A 87 7.67 0.31 3.51
CA ILE A 87 6.22 0.15 3.38
C ILE A 87 5.51 0.54 4.68
N THR A 88 5.98 0.03 5.82
CA THR A 88 5.39 0.29 7.14
C THR A 88 5.45 1.78 7.46
N LEU A 89 6.59 2.42 7.20
CA LEU A 89 6.78 3.86 7.36
C LEU A 89 5.85 4.67 6.44
N SER A 90 5.69 4.26 5.17
CA SER A 90 4.72 4.85 4.25
C SER A 90 3.28 4.78 4.80
N PHE A 91 2.91 3.66 5.45
CA PHE A 91 1.59 3.52 6.07
C PHE A 91 1.43 4.31 7.36
N ALA A 92 2.49 4.44 8.15
CA ALA A 92 2.52 5.29 9.34
C ALA A 92 2.21 6.75 8.97
N PHE A 93 2.74 7.25 7.86
CA PHE A 93 2.39 8.58 7.35
C PHE A 93 1.00 8.65 6.69
N TYR A 94 0.49 7.54 6.16
CA TYR A 94 -0.80 7.50 5.48
C TYR A 94 -2.02 7.49 6.42
N LEU A 95 -1.93 6.76 7.54
CA LEU A 95 -3.03 6.59 8.50
C LEU A 95 -3.55 7.92 9.07
N PRO A 96 -2.70 8.82 9.58
CA PRO A 96 -3.12 10.13 10.07
C PRO A 96 -3.79 10.97 8.99
N VAL A 97 -3.28 10.90 7.74
CA VAL A 97 -3.82 11.65 6.60
C VAL A 97 -5.25 11.22 6.32
N VAL A 98 -5.51 9.92 6.20
CA VAL A 98 -6.85 9.43 5.85
C VAL A 98 -7.91 9.78 6.90
N LEU A 99 -7.52 9.77 8.18
CA LEU A 99 -8.45 9.99 9.28
C LEU A 99 -8.69 11.47 9.59
N TRP A 100 -7.67 12.33 9.42
CA TRP A 100 -7.73 13.74 9.86
C TRP A 100 -7.62 14.79 8.76
N VAL A 101 -7.41 14.43 7.47
CA VAL A 101 -7.29 15.43 6.39
C VAL A 101 -8.52 16.35 6.28
N HIS A 102 -9.70 15.88 6.69
CA HIS A 102 -10.93 16.68 6.71
C HIS A 102 -10.97 17.72 7.84
N LYS A 103 -10.19 17.53 8.91
CA LYS A 103 -10.10 18.47 10.04
C LYS A 103 -8.93 19.45 9.86
N GLU A 104 -7.80 18.96 9.34
CA GLU A 104 -6.58 19.75 9.18
C GLU A 104 -5.98 19.50 7.80
N ARG A 105 -6.14 20.47 6.88
CA ARG A 105 -5.69 20.35 5.49
C ARG A 105 -4.16 20.25 5.40
N ARG A 106 -3.42 20.77 6.39
CA ARG A 106 -1.96 20.69 6.48
C ARG A 106 -1.45 19.25 6.60
N LEU A 107 -2.27 18.33 7.12
CA LEU A 107 -1.91 16.91 7.18
C LEU A 107 -1.74 16.30 5.79
N GLY A 108 -2.34 16.87 4.74
CA GLY A 108 -2.10 16.45 3.36
C GLY A 108 -0.63 16.50 2.94
N MET A 109 0.20 17.34 3.58
CA MET A 109 1.64 17.43 3.30
C MET A 109 2.40 16.16 3.68
N LEU A 110 1.87 15.32 4.57
CA LEU A 110 2.45 14.01 4.92
C LEU A 110 2.43 13.01 3.75
N MET A 111 1.75 13.34 2.64
CA MET A 111 1.87 12.59 1.38
C MET A 111 3.26 12.73 0.74
N LEU A 112 4.02 13.79 1.00
CA LEU A 112 5.37 13.98 0.45
C LEU A 112 6.37 12.94 1.00
N PRO A 113 6.53 12.76 2.33
CA PRO A 113 7.33 11.67 2.90
C PRO A 113 6.95 10.29 2.37
N LYS A 114 5.65 10.06 2.16
CA LYS A 114 5.13 8.81 1.61
C LYS A 114 5.61 8.56 0.17
N SER A 115 5.62 9.59 -0.68
CA SER A 115 6.14 9.49 -2.05
C SER A 115 7.65 9.21 -2.07
N CYS A 116 8.42 9.82 -1.16
CA CYS A 116 9.85 9.53 -1.02
C CYS A 116 10.10 8.06 -0.65
N ALA A 117 9.26 7.49 0.22
CA ALA A 117 9.32 6.07 0.56
C ALA A 117 9.11 5.17 -0.69
N TYR A 118 8.21 5.56 -1.61
CA TYR A 118 8.04 4.81 -2.86
C TYR A 118 9.23 4.92 -3.81
N LEU A 119 9.83 6.10 -3.94
CA LEU A 119 11.05 6.29 -4.72
C LEU A 119 12.20 5.44 -4.17
N TRP A 120 12.31 5.37 -2.84
CA TRP A 120 13.30 4.51 -2.20
C TRP A 120 13.06 3.04 -2.54
N ILE A 121 11.82 2.54 -2.48
CA ILE A 121 11.53 1.15 -2.87
C ILE A 121 11.91 0.91 -4.34
N LEU A 122 11.59 1.85 -5.23
CA LEU A 122 11.98 1.75 -6.65
C LEU A 122 13.50 1.65 -6.81
N TYR A 123 14.25 2.49 -6.10
CA TYR A 123 15.72 2.46 -6.11
C TYR A 123 16.29 1.14 -5.58
N MET A 124 15.73 0.56 -4.50
CA MET A 124 16.14 -0.77 -4.04
C MET A 124 15.89 -1.85 -5.10
N PHE A 125 14.75 -1.77 -5.80
CA PHE A 125 14.39 -2.72 -6.84
C PHE A 125 15.28 -2.59 -8.07
N GLU A 126 15.60 -1.39 -8.53
CA GLU A 126 16.55 -1.15 -9.63
C GLU A 126 17.89 -1.83 -9.35
N ARG A 127 18.42 -1.72 -8.13
CA ARG A 127 19.68 -2.35 -7.70
C ARG A 127 19.65 -3.89 -7.66
N VAL A 128 18.47 -4.50 -7.65
CA VAL A 128 18.30 -5.96 -7.64
C VAL A 128 18.24 -6.52 -9.06
N PHE A 129 17.78 -5.72 -10.03
CA PHE A 129 17.61 -6.13 -11.43
C PHE A 129 18.72 -5.62 -12.37
N ALA A 130 19.58 -4.70 -11.92
CA ALA A 130 20.77 -4.22 -12.62
C ALA A 130 22.00 -5.10 -12.31
#